data_AF-A0A850PY19-F1
#
_entry.id   AF-A0A850PY19-F1
#
_cell.length_a   1.000
_cell.length_b   1.000
_cell.length_c   1.000
_cell.angle_alpha   90.00
_cell.angle_beta   90.00
_cell.angle_gamma   90.00
#
_symmetry.space_group_name_H-M   'P 1'
#
loop_
_entity.id
_entity.type
_entity.pdbx_description
1 polymer ?
#
loop_
_entity_poly.entity_id
_entity_poly.type
_entity_poly.pdbx_seq_one_letter_code
_entity_poly.pdbx_strand_id
1 'polypeptide(L)'
;MAEQPGKQQTATPADIVAEAVGSVPGVAGLHSGMFGEVGTYLPGRRVSGVRLSEGVTEVHVTLHFGAPVRQTAAQIRDVVATMVGGRVDVTVEDVVAPGYELDTEGSSRA
;
A
#
# COMPACT_ATOMS: atom_id res chain seq x y z
N MET A 1 -31.92 5.45 18.42
CA MET A 1 -30.92 5.19 17.38
C MET A 1 -30.24 6.52 17.10
N ALA A 2 -29.10 6.77 17.74
CA ALA A 2 -28.33 8.00 17.57
C ALA A 2 -26.98 7.61 16.98
N GLU A 3 -26.73 8.07 15.75
CA GLU A 3 -25.42 8.11 15.11
C GLU A 3 -24.44 8.75 16.10
N GLN A 4 -23.43 8.00 16.56
CA GLN A 4 -22.39 8.56 17.43
C GLN A 4 -21.48 9.45 16.56
N PRO A 5 -21.25 10.72 16.94
CA PRO A 5 -20.38 11.62 16.19
C PRO A 5 -18.96 11.04 16.15
N GLY A 6 -18.34 11.10 14.97
CA GLY A 6 -17.08 10.44 14.62
C GLY A 6 -16.03 10.48 15.72
N LYS A 7 -15.77 9.33 16.32
CA LYS A 7 -14.68 9.12 17.27
C LYS A 7 -13.38 9.40 16.52
N GLN A 8 -12.66 10.47 16.88
CA GLN A 8 -11.30 10.74 16.37
C GLN A 8 -10.47 9.48 16.54
N GLN A 9 -10.21 8.79 15.43
CA GLN A 9 -9.66 7.45 15.47
C GLN A 9 -8.15 7.55 15.58
N THR A 10 -7.60 7.18 16.75
CA THR A 10 -6.16 7.12 16.98
C THR A 10 -5.50 6.24 15.92
N ALA A 11 -4.34 6.68 15.42
CA ALA A 11 -3.57 5.91 14.45
C ALA A 11 -3.27 4.51 15.01
N THR A 12 -3.60 3.49 14.22
CA THR A 12 -3.35 2.08 14.51
C THR A 12 -1.98 1.68 13.97
N PRO A 13 -1.42 0.52 14.37
CA PRO A 13 -0.17 0.02 13.80
C PRO A 13 -0.21 -0.08 12.26
N ALA A 14 -1.35 -0.44 11.69
CA ALA A 14 -1.50 -0.51 10.23
C ALA A 14 -1.41 0.88 9.58
N ASP A 15 -1.93 1.93 10.22
CA ASP A 15 -1.80 3.31 9.72
C ASP A 15 -0.34 3.77 9.73
N ILE A 16 0.37 3.49 10.82
CA ILE A 16 1.77 3.86 10.99
C ILE A 16 2.63 3.17 9.94
N VAL A 17 2.42 1.87 9.71
CA VAL A 17 3.11 1.13 8.64
C VAL A 17 2.76 1.71 7.27
N ALA A 18 1.48 1.97 7.00
CA ALA A 18 1.04 2.49 5.72
C ALA A 18 1.68 3.85 5.39
N GLU A 19 1.73 4.76 6.36
CA GLU A 19 2.35 6.08 6.24
C GLU A 19 3.86 5.98 6.02
N ALA A 20 4.54 5.12 6.78
CA ALA A 20 5.97 4.91 6.67
C ALA A 20 6.36 4.35 5.30
N VAL A 21 5.60 3.38 4.79
CA VAL A 21 5.80 2.77 3.46
C VAL A 21 5.58 3.79 2.35
N GLY A 22 4.51 4.59 2.44
CA GLY A 22 4.24 5.66 1.47
C GLY A 22 5.31 6.75 1.43
N SER A 23 6.13 6.87 2.48
CA SER A 23 7.24 7.82 2.57
C SER A 23 8.56 7.28 2.01
N VAL A 24 8.62 6.00 1.60
CA VAL A 24 9.84 5.41 1.02
C VAL A 24 10.03 5.91 -0.42
N PRO A 25 11.20 6.48 -0.78
CA PRO A 25 11.48 6.92 -2.14
C PRO A 25 11.27 5.82 -3.19
N GLY A 26 10.50 6.14 -4.23
CA GLY A 26 10.16 5.22 -5.31
C GLY A 26 8.85 4.44 -5.10
N VAL A 27 8.23 4.53 -3.93
CA VAL A 27 6.86 4.06 -3.71
C VAL A 27 5.87 5.09 -4.26
N ALA A 28 4.97 4.65 -5.14
CA ALA A 28 3.89 5.46 -5.67
C ALA A 28 2.62 5.37 -4.80
N GLY A 29 2.46 4.25 -4.09
CA GLY A 29 1.36 4.03 -3.17
C GLY A 29 1.29 2.59 -2.68
N LEU A 30 0.31 2.32 -1.81
CA LEU A 30 -0.05 0.98 -1.37
C LEU A 30 -1.07 0.36 -2.32
N HIS A 31 -0.94 -0.94 -2.58
CA HIS A 31 -1.82 -1.68 -3.47
C HIS A 31 -2.67 -2.68 -2.68
N SER A 32 -3.97 -2.79 -2.98
CA SER A 32 -4.88 -3.64 -2.20
C SER A 32 -4.82 -5.13 -2.58
N GLY A 33 -3.86 -5.56 -3.40
CA GLY A 33 -3.88 -6.85 -4.09
C GLY A 33 -4.80 -6.84 -5.32
N MET A 34 -4.71 -7.87 -6.16
CA MET A 34 -5.42 -7.93 -7.46
C MET A 34 -6.94 -7.87 -7.31
N PHE A 35 -7.50 -8.43 -6.24
CA PHE A 35 -8.92 -8.48 -5.93
C PHE A 35 -9.30 -7.61 -4.73
N GLY A 36 -8.40 -6.72 -4.29
CA GLY A 36 -8.62 -5.92 -3.10
C GLY A 36 -8.61 -6.76 -1.82
N GLU A 37 -7.88 -7.87 -1.77
CA GLU A 37 -7.81 -8.82 -0.68
C GLU A 37 -6.81 -8.41 0.42
N VAL A 38 -5.85 -7.54 0.13
CA VAL A 38 -4.79 -7.13 1.05
C VAL A 38 -5.16 -5.84 1.77
N GLY A 39 -5.36 -5.93 3.08
CA GLY A 39 -5.58 -4.78 3.93
C GLY A 39 -5.97 -5.16 5.35
N THR A 40 -5.86 -4.19 6.24
CA THR A 40 -6.23 -4.32 7.64
C THR A 40 -7.58 -3.64 7.85
N TYR A 41 -8.56 -4.42 8.30
CA TYR A 41 -9.91 -3.92 8.58
C TYR A 41 -10.00 -3.40 10.01
N LEU A 42 -10.49 -2.18 10.15
CA LEU A 42 -10.64 -1.47 11.41
C LEU A 42 -12.11 -1.08 11.59
N PRO A 43 -12.56 -0.72 12.80
CA PRO A 43 -13.93 -0.25 12.99
C PRO A 43 -14.26 0.95 12.10
N GLY A 44 -15.15 0.74 11.12
CA GLY A 44 -15.65 1.79 10.22
C GLY A 44 -14.75 2.14 9.03
N ARG A 45 -13.58 1.52 8.87
CA ARG A 45 -12.68 1.78 7.75
C ARG A 45 -11.69 0.64 7.49
N ARG A 46 -10.86 0.80 6.46
CA ARG A 46 -9.82 -0.14 6.09
C ARG A 46 -8.52 0.60 5.78
N VAL A 47 -7.39 -0.01 6.12
CA VAL A 47 -6.06 0.35 5.61
C VAL A 47 -5.70 -0.62 4.50
N SER A 48 -5.60 -0.13 3.26
CA SER A 48 -5.26 -0.96 2.09
C SER A 48 -3.77 -1.29 2.03
N GLY A 49 -3.45 -2.45 1.45
CA GLY A 49 -2.07 -2.85 1.13
C GLY A 49 -1.16 -3.18 2.31
N VAL A 50 -1.70 -3.17 3.53
CA VAL A 50 -1.00 -3.65 4.74
C VAL A 50 -1.86 -4.71 5.41
N ARG A 51 -1.33 -5.91 5.60
CA ARG A 51 -1.94 -6.95 6.42
C ARG A 51 -1.02 -7.32 7.57
N LEU A 52 -1.51 -7.12 8.79
CA LEU A 52 -0.82 -7.53 10.01
C LEU A 52 -1.34 -8.90 10.44
N SER A 53 -0.44 -9.85 10.68
CA SER A 53 -0.75 -11.18 11.21
C SER A 53 0.27 -11.58 12.27
N GLU A 54 0.01 -12.66 13.00
CA GLU A 54 0.96 -13.18 13.97
C GLU A 54 2.21 -13.69 13.24
N GLY A 55 3.34 -13.01 13.43
CA GLY A 55 4.65 -13.41 12.90
C GLY A 55 4.94 -13.03 11.45
N VAL A 56 3.97 -12.51 10.70
CA VAL A 56 4.18 -11.98 9.35
C VAL A 56 3.38 -10.69 9.12
N THR A 57 4.04 -9.69 8.54
CA THR A 57 3.41 -8.49 8.00
C THR A 57 3.56 -8.48 6.50
N GLU A 58 2.45 -8.46 5.77
CA GLU A 58 2.42 -8.34 4.31
C GLU A 58 2.21 -6.88 3.91
N VAL A 59 3.06 -6.40 3.00
CA VAL A 59 3.03 -5.03 2.46
C VAL A 59 3.00 -5.12 0.94
N HIS A 60 1.95 -4.58 0.35
CA HIS A 60 1.72 -4.60 -1.09
C HIS A 60 1.78 -3.17 -1.62
N VAL A 61 2.66 -2.93 -2.59
CA VAL A 61 2.98 -1.58 -3.08
C VAL A 61 2.94 -1.48 -4.59
N THR A 62 2.68 -0.27 -5.05
CA THR A 62 2.93 0.17 -6.42
C THR A 62 4.18 1.05 -6.40
N LEU A 63 5.12 0.81 -7.31
CA LEU A 63 6.33 1.62 -7.43
C LEU A 63 6.26 2.59 -8.61
N HIS A 64 7.05 3.66 -8.56
CA HIS A 64 7.28 4.48 -9.74
C HIS A 64 8.20 3.77 -10.73
N PHE A 65 7.93 3.93 -12.03
CA PHE A 65 8.81 3.46 -13.09
C PHE A 65 10.21 4.06 -12.93
N GLY A 66 11.23 3.21 -13.06
CA GLY A 66 12.63 3.58 -12.82
C GLY A 66 13.10 3.43 -11.37
N ALA A 67 12.21 3.18 -10.41
CA ALA A 67 12.62 2.84 -9.04
C ALA A 67 13.33 1.48 -9.00
N PRO A 68 14.45 1.34 -8.25
CA PRO A 68 15.19 0.09 -8.15
C PRO A 68 14.43 -0.93 -7.29
N VAL A 69 13.55 -1.73 -7.91
CA VAL A 69 12.60 -2.67 -7.28
C VAL A 69 13.16 -3.38 -6.04
N ARG A 70 14.29 -4.08 -6.16
CA ARG A 70 14.87 -4.86 -5.05
C ARG A 70 15.36 -3.98 -3.90
N GLN A 71 15.95 -2.83 -4.22
CA GLN A 71 16.45 -1.89 -3.22
C GLN A 71 15.28 -1.19 -2.51
N THR A 72 14.27 -0.75 -3.25
CA THR A 72 13.05 -0.16 -2.66
C THR A 72 12.34 -1.17 -1.76
N ALA A 73 12.18 -2.43 -2.20
CA ALA A 73 11.59 -3.48 -1.37
C ALA A 73 12.43 -3.85 -0.13
N ALA A 74 13.76 -3.71 -0.19
CA ALA A 74 14.62 -3.87 0.98
C ALA A 74 14.45 -2.72 1.97
N GLN A 75 14.44 -1.47 1.49
CA GLN A 75 14.20 -0.29 2.32
C GLN A 75 12.83 -0.34 3.01
N ILE A 76 11.78 -0.76 2.29
CA ILE A 76 10.45 -0.99 2.88
C ILE A 76 10.55 -2.02 4.01
N ARG A 77 11.20 -3.17 3.77
CA ARG A 77 11.38 -4.20 4.81
C ARG A 77 12.10 -3.66 6.03
N ASP A 78 13.19 -2.94 5.83
CA ASP A 78 14.00 -2.38 6.92
C ASP A 78 13.19 -1.40 7.77
N VAL A 79 12.47 -0.47 7.12
CA VAL A 79 11.62 0.52 7.82
C VAL A 79 10.51 -0.18 8.60
N VAL A 80 9.77 -1.09 7.97
CA VAL A 80 8.61 -1.76 8.60
C VAL A 80 9.05 -2.71 9.71
N ALA A 81 10.19 -3.39 9.58
CA ALA A 81 10.72 -4.28 10.61
C ALA A 81 11.05 -3.56 11.94
N THR A 82 11.25 -2.24 11.92
CA THR A 82 11.39 -1.46 13.17
C THR A 82 10.08 -1.26 13.93
N MET A 83 8.94 -1.50 13.28
CA MET A 83 7.60 -1.18 13.78
C MET A 83 6.78 -2.42 14.14
N VAL A 84 7.12 -3.58 13.56
CA VAL A 84 6.36 -4.83 13.69
C VAL A 84 7.25 -5.96 14.18
N GLY A 85 6.63 -6.95 14.84
CA GLY A 85 7.30 -8.21 15.15
C GLY A 85 7.20 -9.20 14.00
N GLY A 86 8.24 -10.02 13.83
CA GLY A 86 8.25 -11.12 12.86
C GLY A 86 8.79 -10.73 11.48
N ARG A 87 8.41 -11.51 10.47
CA ARG A 87 8.87 -11.36 9.09
C ARG A 87 8.06 -10.28 8.35
N VAL A 88 8.72 -9.53 7.48
CA VAL A 88 8.06 -8.57 6.58
C VAL A 88 8.16 -9.05 5.14
N ASP A 89 7.00 -9.24 4.52
CA ASP A 89 6.87 -9.58 3.11
C ASP A 89 6.45 -8.38 2.30
N VAL A 90 7.23 -8.09 1.27
CA VAL A 90 6.97 -6.98 0.36
C VAL A 90 6.71 -7.52 -1.02
N THR A 91 5.50 -7.25 -1.51
CA THR A 91 5.06 -7.58 -2.86
C THR A 91 4.92 -6.30 -3.65
N VAL A 92 5.60 -6.23 -4.80
CA VAL A 92 5.42 -5.15 -5.76
C VAL A 92 4.37 -5.61 -6.75
N GLU A 93 3.17 -5.04 -6.64
CA GLU A 93 2.00 -5.43 -7.41
C GLU A 93 1.97 -4.74 -8.78
N ASP A 94 2.46 -3.49 -8.84
CA ASP A 94 2.39 -2.67 -10.04
C ASP A 94 3.53 -1.66 -10.12
N VAL A 95 3.76 -1.12 -11.31
CA VAL A 95 4.71 -0.05 -11.59
C VAL A 95 4.06 1.02 -12.46
N VAL A 96 3.96 2.24 -11.95
CA VAL A 96 3.35 3.37 -12.66
C VAL A 96 4.41 4.20 -13.39
N ALA A 97 4.27 4.34 -14.70
CA ALA A 97 5.05 5.28 -15.49
C ALA A 97 4.39 6.67 -15.50
N PRO A 98 5.17 7.76 -15.47
CA PRO A 98 4.59 9.08 -15.66
C PRO A 98 3.96 9.18 -17.07
N GLY A 99 2.68 9.53 -17.12
CA GLY A 99 2.04 10.03 -18.35
C GLY A 99 1.64 8.99 -19.41
N TYR A 100 1.22 7.77 -19.05
CA TYR A 100 0.47 6.95 -20.00
C TYR A 100 -0.99 7.44 -20.06
N GLU A 101 -1.20 8.56 -20.75
CA GLU A 101 -2.50 8.84 -21.35
C GLU A 101 -2.65 7.78 -22.43
N LEU A 102 -3.59 6.83 -22.28
CA LEU A 102 -3.83 5.85 -23.34
C LEU A 102 -4.16 6.64 -24.60
N ASP A 103 -3.30 6.54 -25.61
CA ASP A 103 -3.58 6.99 -26.96
C ASP A 103 -4.94 6.39 -27.34
N THR A 104 -5.98 7.21 -27.30
CA THR A 104 -7.33 6.80 -27.72
C THR A 104 -7.34 6.83 -29.26
N GLU A 105 -6.45 6.06 -29.88
CA GLU A 105 -6.47 5.82 -31.32
C GLU A 105 -7.37 4.62 -31.57
N GLY A 106 -8.64 4.89 -31.91
CA GLY A 106 -9.54 3.83 -32.36
C GLY A 106 -11.02 4.14 -32.50
N SER A 107 -11.54 5.29 -32.06
CA SER A 107 -12.96 5.63 -32.28
C SER A 107 -13.14 6.80 -33.25
N SER A 108 -12.54 6.69 -34.43
CA SER A 108 -13.03 7.41 -35.61
C SER A 108 -12.61 6.69 -36.89
N ARG A 109 -13.53 5.87 -37.41
CA ARG A 109 -13.90 5.69 -38.83
C ARG A 109 -14.59 4.35 -39.05
N ALA A 110 -15.93 4.39 -39.08
CA ALA A 110 -16.78 3.86 -40.15
C ALA A 110 -18.24 4.22 -39.83
#